data_AF-A0A1X7K564-F1
#
_entry.id   AF-A0A1X7K564-F1
#
_cell.length_a   1.000
_cell.length_b   1.000
_cell.length_c   1.000
_cell.angle_alpha   90.00
_cell.angle_beta   90.00
_cell.angle_gamma   90.00
#
_symmetry.space_group_name_H-M   'P 1'
#
loop_
_entity.id
_entity.type
_entity.pdbx_description
1 polymer ?
#
loop_
_entity_poly.entity_id
_entity_poly.type
_entity_poly.pdbx_seq_one_letter_code
_entity_poly.pdbx_strand_id
1 'polypeptide(L)'
;MQDNTKRGERALFWMKAIFGIFILYFFWSTPINAMLPGANDNTVTASVLIRIAFGAVVSLGMLFSLIAFLVSFLSWLHRSIANLRIISVTDFSPMGAVLLTCIPFVGFILHFWIFNDMVERQQDCMQERGIFKERFPRKFLIGWLLTSIGCLALMFMGFSNPTGEEIRGLAENILTVVSIGLYIKCFMFYIAQERELYNVHTETLFRKRVDEIIREREIERAADQLRDKQ
;
A
#
# COMPACT_ATOMS: atom_id res chain seq x y z
N MET A 1 -13.29 7.33 14.27
CA MET A 1 -12.16 6.81 13.45
C MET A 1 -11.33 5.85 14.31
N GLN A 2 -10.65 4.84 13.74
CA GLN A 2 -9.71 3.98 14.49
C GLN A 2 -8.29 4.16 13.95
N ASP A 3 -7.28 4.01 14.82
CA ASP A 3 -5.89 4.03 14.38
C ASP A 3 -5.60 2.83 13.46
N ASN A 4 -5.24 3.14 12.22
CA ASN A 4 -4.94 2.18 11.17
C ASN A 4 -3.45 2.16 10.79
N THR A 5 -2.64 2.99 11.47
CA THR A 5 -1.21 3.19 11.15
C THR A 5 -0.44 1.88 11.21
N LYS A 6 -0.63 1.08 12.28
CA LYS A 6 0.04 -0.22 12.45
C LYS A 6 -0.33 -1.26 11.38
N ARG A 7 -1.52 -1.17 10.77
CA ARG A 7 -1.90 -2.07 9.66
C ARG A 7 -1.20 -1.63 8.38
N GLY A 8 -1.17 -0.31 8.13
CA GLY A 8 -0.44 0.28 7.01
C GLY A 8 1.05 -0.02 7.06
N GLU A 9 1.68 0.16 8.22
CA GLU A 9 3.11 -0.13 8.43
C GLU A 9 3.44 -1.62 8.21
N ARG A 10 2.57 -2.54 8.63
CA ARG A 10 2.73 -3.98 8.36
C ARG A 10 2.61 -4.30 6.88
N ALA A 11 1.62 -3.75 6.18
CA ALA A 11 1.50 -3.91 4.74
C ALA A 11 2.74 -3.33 4.02
N LEU A 12 3.24 -2.18 4.46
CA LEU A 12 4.42 -1.52 3.91
C LEU A 12 5.68 -2.37 4.14
N PHE A 13 5.83 -2.98 5.32
CA PHE A 13 6.91 -3.90 5.63
C PHE A 13 6.93 -5.09 4.65
N TRP A 14 5.81 -5.78 4.49
CA TRP A 14 5.73 -6.93 3.58
C TRP A 14 5.95 -6.54 2.11
N MET A 15 5.47 -5.36 1.71
CA MET A 15 5.76 -4.82 0.38
C MET A 15 7.26 -4.56 0.16
N LYS A 16 7.96 -4.01 1.16
CA LYS A 16 9.42 -3.85 1.11
C LYS A 16 10.15 -5.18 1.10
N ALA A 17 9.65 -6.18 1.83
CA ALA A 17 10.20 -7.54 1.80
C ALA A 17 10.07 -8.15 0.40
N ILE A 18 8.89 -8.06 -0.23
CA ILE A 18 8.65 -8.45 -1.63
C ILE A 18 9.65 -7.74 -2.56
N PHE A 19 9.80 -6.43 -2.41
CA PHE A 19 10.74 -5.64 -3.22
C PHE A 19 12.18 -6.12 -3.07
N GLY A 20 12.63 -6.39 -1.83
CA GLY A 20 13.97 -6.93 -1.57
C GLY A 20 14.18 -8.32 -2.14
N ILE A 21 13.21 -9.23 -1.97
CA ILE A 21 13.26 -10.59 -2.53
C ILE A 21 13.29 -10.53 -4.07
N PHE A 22 12.51 -9.64 -4.68
CA PHE A 22 12.50 -9.46 -6.13
C PHE A 22 13.87 -8.99 -6.67
N ILE A 23 14.48 -8.01 -6.01
CA ILE A 23 15.83 -7.55 -6.36
C ILE A 23 16.85 -8.69 -6.22
N LEU A 24 16.80 -9.44 -5.12
CA LEU A 24 17.68 -10.60 -4.91
C LEU A 24 17.48 -11.66 -6.00
N TYR A 25 16.24 -11.92 -6.39
CA TYR A 25 15.93 -12.85 -7.48
C TYR A 25 16.50 -12.38 -8.82
N PHE A 26 16.35 -11.09 -9.15
CA PHE A 26 16.88 -10.49 -10.38
C PHE A 26 18.41 -10.57 -10.47
N PHE A 27 19.11 -10.20 -9.39
CA PHE A 27 20.57 -10.33 -9.31
C PHE A 27 21.05 -11.77 -9.18
N TRP A 28 20.18 -12.71 -8.82
CA TRP A 28 20.52 -14.14 -8.83
C TRP A 28 20.36 -14.74 -10.23
N SER A 29 19.27 -14.42 -10.94
CA SER A 29 18.96 -15.02 -12.24
C SER A 29 19.88 -14.55 -13.38
N THR A 30 20.46 -13.35 -13.29
CA THR A 30 21.22 -12.74 -14.41
C THR A 30 22.73 -13.10 -14.41
N PRO A 31 23.49 -12.98 -13.30
CA PRO A 31 24.93 -13.22 -13.28
C PRO A 31 25.30 -14.70 -13.05
N ILE A 32 24.52 -15.45 -12.26
CA ILE A 32 24.87 -16.83 -11.88
C ILE A 32 24.52 -17.82 -12.98
N ASN A 33 23.46 -17.57 -13.76
CA ASN A 33 23.18 -18.34 -14.97
C ASN A 33 24.27 -18.17 -16.03
N ALA A 34 24.90 -16.98 -16.11
CA ALA A 34 26.04 -16.73 -16.98
C ALA A 34 27.37 -17.34 -16.45
N MET A 35 27.55 -17.44 -15.12
CA MET A 35 28.80 -17.94 -14.50
C MET A 35 28.87 -19.45 -14.25
N LEU A 36 27.75 -20.18 -14.25
CA LEU A 36 27.78 -21.67 -14.24
C LEU A 36 27.02 -22.20 -15.48
N PRO A 37 27.69 -22.25 -16.65
CA PRO A 37 27.15 -22.89 -17.84
C PRO A 37 27.20 -24.41 -17.63
N GLY A 38 26.11 -24.99 -17.17
CA GLY A 38 26.02 -26.45 -16.94
C GLY A 38 24.61 -27.01 -17.14
N ALA A 39 23.68 -26.21 -17.67
CA ALA A 39 22.28 -26.61 -17.81
C ALA A 39 22.03 -27.63 -18.94
N ASN A 40 23.05 -27.95 -19.75
CA ASN A 40 22.93 -28.91 -20.86
C ASN A 40 23.48 -30.30 -20.54
N ASP A 41 24.16 -30.49 -19.41
CA ASP A 41 24.68 -31.80 -19.03
C ASP A 41 23.74 -32.43 -18.00
N ASN A 42 23.16 -33.58 -18.34
CA ASN A 42 22.20 -34.34 -17.53
C ASN A 42 22.73 -34.84 -16.18
N THR A 43 23.90 -34.38 -15.75
CA THR A 43 24.48 -34.65 -14.44
C THR A 43 24.00 -33.62 -13.43
N VAL A 44 23.24 -34.05 -12.42
CA VAL A 44 22.89 -33.24 -11.25
C VAL A 44 24.18 -32.98 -10.46
N THR A 45 24.90 -31.92 -10.82
CA THR A 45 26.06 -31.46 -10.06
C THR A 45 25.60 -30.75 -8.79
N ALA A 46 26.48 -30.66 -7.78
CA ALA A 46 26.22 -29.88 -6.57
C ALA A 46 25.77 -28.43 -6.86
N SER A 47 26.24 -27.85 -7.97
CA SER A 47 25.84 -26.52 -8.43
C SER A 47 24.35 -26.42 -8.83
N VAL A 48 23.79 -27.47 -9.45
CA VAL A 48 22.37 -27.55 -9.81
C VAL A 48 21.51 -27.70 -8.56
N LEU A 49 21.94 -28.51 -7.59
CA LEU A 49 21.24 -28.67 -6.30
C LEU A 49 21.20 -27.36 -5.51
N ILE A 50 22.30 -26.60 -5.47
CA ILE A 50 22.35 -25.29 -4.82
C ILE A 50 21.38 -24.31 -5.50
N ARG A 51 21.32 -24.30 -6.84
CA ARG A 51 20.38 -23.45 -7.60
C ARG A 51 18.92 -23.80 -7.31
N ILE A 52 18.58 -25.09 -7.27
CA ILE A 52 17.22 -25.56 -6.96
C ILE A 52 16.86 -25.18 -5.53
N ALA A 53 17.74 -25.46 -4.56
CA ALA A 53 17.50 -25.14 -3.15
C ALA A 53 17.31 -23.64 -2.92
N PHE A 54 18.18 -22.80 -3.49
CA PHE A 54 18.05 -21.35 -3.40
C PHE A 54 16.77 -20.85 -4.09
N GLY A 55 16.49 -21.34 -5.31
CA GLY A 55 15.27 -21.00 -6.04
C GLY A 55 14.00 -21.36 -5.26
N ALA A 56 13.98 -22.51 -4.60
CA ALA A 56 12.88 -22.93 -3.74
C ALA A 56 12.72 -22.00 -2.52
N VAL A 57 13.82 -21.65 -1.84
CA VAL A 57 13.79 -20.72 -0.69
C VAL A 57 13.28 -19.35 -1.09
N VAL A 58 13.77 -18.79 -2.21
CA VAL A 58 13.33 -17.49 -2.72
C VAL A 58 11.86 -17.53 -3.13
N SER A 59 11.44 -18.58 -3.82
CA SER A 59 10.05 -18.72 -4.28
C SER A 59 9.07 -18.89 -3.10
N LEU A 60 9.41 -19.71 -2.11
CA LEU A 60 8.62 -19.87 -0.88
C LEU A 60 8.58 -18.58 -0.07
N GLY A 61 9.72 -17.89 0.06
CA GLY A 61 9.81 -16.59 0.73
C GLY A 61 8.96 -15.52 0.03
N MET A 62 8.97 -15.50 -1.31
CA MET A 62 8.14 -14.61 -2.12
C MET A 62 6.65 -14.92 -1.93
N LEU A 63 6.26 -16.19 -2.01
CA LEU A 63 4.88 -16.63 -1.82
C LEU A 63 4.36 -16.23 -0.42
N PHE A 64 5.13 -16.53 0.62
CA PHE A 64 4.78 -16.17 1.99
C PHE A 64 4.64 -14.65 2.16
N SER A 65 5.59 -13.88 1.61
CA SER A 65 5.57 -12.41 1.67
C SER A 65 4.38 -11.83 0.92
N LEU A 66 4.01 -12.40 -0.23
CA LEU A 66 2.83 -12.01 -1.00
C LEU A 66 1.53 -12.25 -0.24
N ILE A 67 1.38 -13.40 0.41
CA ILE A 67 0.20 -13.72 1.23
C ILE A 67 0.13 -12.76 2.43
N ALA A 68 1.23 -12.57 3.14
CA ALA A 68 1.28 -11.69 4.30
C ALA A 68 1.02 -10.22 3.92
N PHE A 69 1.53 -9.78 2.76
CA PHE A 69 1.23 -8.48 2.16
C PHE A 69 -0.26 -8.37 1.85
N LEU A 70 -0.85 -9.33 1.11
CA LEU A 70 -2.25 -9.28 0.69
C LEU A 70 -3.18 -9.17 1.90
N VAL A 71 -3.00 -10.01 2.91
CA VAL A 71 -3.82 -9.98 4.14
C VAL A 71 -3.68 -8.64 4.85
N SER A 72 -2.46 -8.14 5.01
CA SER A 72 -2.19 -6.86 5.68
C SER A 72 -2.76 -5.68 4.89
N PHE A 73 -2.61 -5.69 3.57
CA PHE A 73 -3.04 -4.65 2.65
C PHE A 73 -4.57 -4.57 2.57
N LEU A 74 -5.26 -5.70 2.37
CA LEU A 74 -6.72 -5.73 2.34
C LEU A 74 -7.33 -5.27 3.68
N SER A 75 -6.74 -5.71 4.79
CA SER A 75 -7.16 -5.29 6.12
C SER A 75 -6.96 -3.80 6.37
N TRP A 76 -5.83 -3.25 5.89
CA TRP A 76 -5.57 -1.81 5.91
C TRP A 76 -6.56 -1.06 5.03
N LEU A 77 -6.71 -1.44 3.76
CA LEU A 77 -7.51 -0.75 2.74
C LEU A 77 -8.97 -0.64 3.17
N HIS A 78 -9.56 -1.76 3.60
CA HIS A 78 -10.92 -1.78 4.15
C HIS A 78 -11.07 -0.75 5.27
N ARG A 79 -10.12 -0.73 6.21
CA ARG A 79 -10.19 0.16 7.36
C ARG A 79 -9.93 1.61 6.98
N SER A 80 -9.03 1.90 6.05
CA SER A 80 -8.72 3.25 5.59
C SER A 80 -9.93 3.91 4.97
N ILE A 81 -10.63 3.19 4.07
CA ILE A 81 -11.84 3.71 3.43
C ILE A 81 -12.98 3.84 4.45
N ALA A 82 -13.13 2.87 5.37
CA ALA A 82 -14.11 2.98 6.44
C ALA A 82 -13.85 4.18 7.36
N ASN A 83 -12.58 4.48 7.67
CA ASN A 83 -12.18 5.64 8.44
C ASN A 83 -12.46 6.95 7.69
N LEU A 84 -12.13 6.99 6.40
CA LEU A 84 -12.35 8.16 5.54
C LEU A 84 -13.84 8.46 5.39
N ARG A 85 -14.69 7.43 5.30
CA ARG A 85 -16.15 7.57 5.26
C ARG A 85 -16.79 8.18 6.52
N ILE A 86 -16.09 8.17 7.66
CA ILE A 86 -16.58 8.82 8.88
C ILE A 86 -16.48 10.35 8.75
N ILE A 87 -15.56 10.84 7.92
CA ILE A 87 -15.20 12.26 7.83
C ILE A 87 -15.45 12.88 6.45
N SER A 88 -15.61 12.07 5.41
CA SER A 88 -15.88 12.48 4.03
C SER A 88 -16.83 11.51 3.34
N VAL A 89 -17.46 11.94 2.24
CA VAL A 89 -18.09 11.04 1.28
C VAL A 89 -17.01 10.45 0.38
N THR A 90 -17.00 9.12 0.18
CA THR A 90 -16.07 8.42 -0.73
C THR A 90 -16.85 7.66 -1.78
N ASP A 91 -16.31 7.61 -3.00
CA ASP A 91 -16.98 6.97 -4.13
C ASP A 91 -16.98 5.45 -3.95
N PHE A 92 -15.93 4.91 -3.34
CA PHE A 92 -15.81 3.48 -3.05
C PHE A 92 -16.32 3.12 -1.66
N SER A 93 -17.00 1.97 -1.56
CA SER A 93 -17.29 1.32 -0.29
C SER A 93 -16.09 0.52 0.21
N PRO A 94 -15.93 0.33 1.54
CA PRO A 94 -14.81 -0.44 2.10
C PRO A 94 -14.69 -1.83 1.51
N MET A 95 -15.82 -2.54 1.37
CA MET A 95 -15.85 -3.87 0.78
C MET A 95 -15.72 -3.81 -0.75
N GLY A 96 -16.29 -2.79 -1.41
CA GLY A 96 -16.16 -2.61 -2.85
C GLY A 96 -14.69 -2.45 -3.28
N ALA A 97 -13.92 -1.63 -2.58
CA ALA A 97 -12.50 -1.46 -2.87
C ALA A 97 -11.68 -2.75 -2.66
N VAL A 98 -11.99 -3.53 -1.62
CA VAL A 98 -11.37 -4.84 -1.38
C VAL A 98 -11.70 -5.81 -2.51
N LEU A 99 -12.97 -5.91 -2.92
CA LEU A 99 -13.38 -6.81 -4.00
C LEU A 99 -12.73 -6.42 -5.33
N LEU A 100 -12.66 -5.13 -5.64
CA LEU A 100 -11.99 -4.63 -6.85
C LEU A 100 -10.49 -4.96 -6.84
N THR A 101 -9.83 -4.85 -5.68
CA THR A 101 -8.42 -5.23 -5.51
C THR A 101 -8.17 -6.72 -5.80
N CYS A 102 -9.12 -7.58 -5.44
CA CYS A 102 -8.99 -9.03 -5.61
C CYS A 102 -9.13 -9.50 -7.07
N ILE A 103 -9.53 -8.65 -8.00
CA ILE A 103 -9.64 -9.01 -9.43
C ILE A 103 -8.22 -9.14 -10.00
N PRO A 104 -7.81 -10.34 -10.48
CA PRO A 104 -6.47 -10.52 -11.04
C PRO A 104 -6.20 -9.58 -12.21
N PHE A 105 -4.98 -9.03 -12.28
CA PHE A 105 -4.49 -8.10 -13.30
C PHE A 105 -5.20 -6.73 -13.35
N VAL A 106 -6.53 -6.71 -13.41
CA VAL A 106 -7.34 -5.49 -13.48
C VAL A 106 -7.39 -4.77 -12.13
N GLY A 107 -7.46 -5.51 -11.02
CA GLY A 107 -7.52 -4.94 -9.68
C GLY A 107 -6.34 -4.03 -9.36
N PHE A 108 -5.17 -4.38 -9.87
CA PHE A 108 -3.97 -3.55 -9.70
C PHE A 108 -4.08 -2.20 -10.42
N ILE A 109 -4.69 -2.14 -11.61
CA ILE A 109 -4.99 -0.87 -12.28
C ILE A 109 -6.06 -0.11 -11.51
N LEU A 110 -7.06 -0.83 -10.97
CA LEU A 110 -8.16 -0.25 -10.20
C LEU A 110 -7.70 0.50 -8.94
N HIS A 111 -6.54 0.15 -8.38
CA HIS A 111 -5.94 0.89 -7.27
C HIS A 111 -5.70 2.37 -7.62
N PHE A 112 -5.52 2.72 -8.90
CA PHE A 112 -5.38 4.12 -9.31
C PHE A 112 -6.57 4.97 -8.88
N TRP A 113 -7.79 4.53 -9.21
CA TRP A 113 -9.00 5.29 -8.89
C TRP A 113 -9.30 5.26 -7.40
N ILE A 114 -9.08 4.11 -6.74
CA ILE A 114 -9.26 3.99 -5.29
C ILE A 114 -8.34 4.97 -4.56
N PHE A 115 -7.05 4.99 -4.93
CA PHE A 115 -6.09 5.92 -4.36
C PHE A 115 -6.41 7.36 -4.73
N ASN A 116 -6.69 7.67 -5.99
CA ASN A 116 -7.02 9.03 -6.37
C ASN A 116 -8.21 9.60 -5.57
N ASP A 117 -9.30 8.83 -5.41
CA ASP A 117 -10.43 9.21 -4.54
C ASP A 117 -9.94 9.41 -3.10
N MET A 118 -9.21 8.45 -2.53
CA MET A 118 -8.69 8.59 -1.17
C MET A 118 -7.84 9.85 -0.97
N VAL A 119 -6.95 10.20 -1.90
CA VAL A 119 -6.09 11.39 -1.80
C VAL A 119 -6.92 12.66 -1.92
N GLU A 120 -7.87 12.72 -2.85
CA GLU A 120 -8.72 13.90 -3.02
C GLU A 120 -9.51 14.16 -1.75
N ARG A 121 -10.19 13.14 -1.22
CA ARG A 121 -10.97 13.27 0.02
C ARG A 121 -10.10 13.58 1.25
N GLN A 122 -8.92 12.97 1.36
CA GLN A 122 -8.00 13.27 2.46
C GLN A 122 -7.52 14.72 2.39
N GLN A 123 -7.17 15.22 1.22
CA GLN A 123 -6.71 16.59 1.03
C GLN A 123 -7.82 17.60 1.33
N ASP A 124 -9.03 17.38 0.82
CA ASP A 124 -10.18 18.24 1.07
C ASP A 124 -10.46 18.32 2.58
N CYS A 125 -10.52 17.17 3.27
CA CYS A 125 -10.69 17.12 4.72
C CYS A 125 -9.56 17.82 5.49
N MET A 126 -8.31 17.71 5.03
CA MET A 126 -7.19 18.40 5.66
C MET A 126 -7.24 19.91 5.43
N GLN A 127 -7.69 20.34 4.26
CA GLN A 127 -7.86 21.75 3.91
C GLN A 127 -8.99 22.40 4.71
N GLU A 128 -10.15 21.75 4.82
CA GLU A 128 -11.29 22.21 5.63
C GLU A 128 -10.93 22.37 7.10
N ARG A 129 -10.01 21.54 7.61
CA ARG A 129 -9.54 21.58 9.00
C ARG A 129 -8.33 22.48 9.23
N GLY A 130 -7.81 23.13 8.18
CA GLY A 130 -6.63 24.01 8.28
C GLY A 130 -5.33 23.29 8.65
N ILE A 131 -5.24 21.97 8.45
CA ILE A 131 -4.07 21.13 8.76
C ILE A 131 -3.28 20.72 7.50
N PHE A 132 -3.61 21.31 6.36
CA PHE A 132 -3.00 20.97 5.09
C PHE A 132 -1.52 21.41 5.04
N LYS A 133 -0.61 20.44 5.16
CA LYS A 133 0.85 20.69 5.13
C LYS A 133 1.45 20.48 3.75
N GLU A 134 1.15 19.35 3.13
CA GLU A 134 1.81 18.92 1.90
C GLU A 134 0.81 18.32 0.91
N ARG A 135 0.93 18.72 -0.36
CA ARG A 135 0.10 18.19 -1.44
C ARG A 135 0.69 16.87 -1.95
N PHE A 136 -0.17 15.86 -2.07
CA PHE A 136 0.18 14.59 -2.69
C PHE A 136 0.71 14.84 -4.11
N PRO A 137 1.93 14.37 -4.42
CA PRO A 137 2.50 14.47 -5.75
C PRO A 137 1.79 13.51 -6.71
N ARG A 138 0.69 13.96 -7.34
CA ARG A 138 -0.09 13.17 -8.32
C ARG A 138 0.76 12.55 -9.43
N LYS A 139 1.91 13.15 -9.75
CA LYS A 139 2.90 12.62 -10.70
C LYS A 139 3.36 11.19 -10.36
N PHE A 140 3.49 10.84 -9.07
CA PHE A 140 3.88 9.49 -8.68
C PHE A 140 2.77 8.47 -8.91
N LEU A 141 1.51 8.84 -8.67
CA LEU A 141 0.36 7.96 -8.91
C LEU A 141 0.13 7.75 -10.41
N ILE A 142 0.24 8.81 -11.22
CA ILE A 142 0.17 8.69 -12.69
C ILE A 142 1.35 7.88 -13.21
N GLY A 143 2.57 8.14 -12.74
CA GLY A 143 3.75 7.37 -13.10
C GLY A 143 3.59 5.89 -12.78
N TRP A 144 3.05 5.57 -11.59
CA TRP A 144 2.77 4.20 -11.19
C TRP A 144 1.74 3.53 -12.10
N LEU A 145 0.65 4.22 -12.46
CA LEU A 145 -0.35 3.73 -13.41
C LEU A 145 0.28 3.42 -14.77
N LEU A 146 1.07 4.35 -15.31
CA LEU A 146 1.75 4.16 -16.59
C LEU A 146 2.71 2.98 -16.56
N THR A 147 3.51 2.83 -15.50
CA THR A 147 4.41 1.68 -15.35
C THR A 147 3.64 0.36 -15.21
N SER A 148 2.48 0.36 -14.54
CA SER A 148 1.65 -0.84 -14.37
C SER A 148 1.00 -1.27 -15.68
N ILE A 149 0.50 -0.32 -16.48
CA ILE A 149 0.02 -0.57 -17.84
C ILE A 149 1.16 -1.08 -18.73
N GLY A 150 2.36 -0.50 -18.61
CA GLY A 150 3.55 -0.95 -19.31
C GLY A 150 3.93 -2.40 -18.98
N CYS A 151 3.96 -2.77 -17.70
CA CYS A 151 4.17 -4.16 -17.28
C CYS A 151 3.12 -5.10 -17.87
N LEU A 152 1.84 -4.71 -17.85
CA LEU A 152 0.76 -5.53 -18.40
C LEU A 152 0.92 -5.68 -19.93
N ALA A 153 1.24 -4.61 -20.65
CA ALA A 153 1.43 -4.63 -22.09
C ALA A 153 2.58 -5.56 -22.50
N LEU A 154 3.71 -5.50 -21.79
CA LEU A 154 4.86 -6.37 -22.04
C LEU A 154 4.52 -7.84 -21.80
N MET A 155 3.74 -8.16 -20.77
CA MET A 155 3.30 -9.53 -20.48
C MET A 155 2.51 -10.17 -21.63
N PHE A 156 1.78 -9.36 -22.43
CA PHE A 156 0.99 -9.83 -23.57
C PHE A 156 1.67 -9.63 -24.93
N MET A 157 2.83 -8.96 -24.98
CA MET A 157 3.61 -8.81 -26.21
C MET A 157 4.40 -10.10 -26.48
N GLY A 158 3.97 -10.84 -27.51
CA GLY A 158 4.71 -11.96 -28.05
C GLY A 158 5.89 -11.49 -28.91
N PHE A 159 7.12 -11.88 -28.55
CA PHE A 159 8.30 -11.73 -29.39
C PHE A 159 8.70 -13.11 -29.93
N SER A 160 8.98 -13.20 -31.21
CA SER A 160 9.35 -14.46 -31.88
C SER A 160 10.85 -14.75 -31.86
N ASN A 161 11.68 -13.77 -31.45
CA ASN A 161 13.14 -13.88 -31.49
C ASN A 161 13.75 -13.90 -30.07
N PRO A 162 14.75 -14.77 -29.81
CA PRO A 162 15.33 -14.95 -28.47
C PRO A 162 15.97 -13.68 -27.89
N THR A 163 16.64 -12.88 -28.73
CA THR A 163 17.18 -11.57 -28.30
C THR A 163 16.10 -10.58 -27.90
N GLY A 164 14.91 -10.68 -28.51
CA GLY A 164 13.75 -9.86 -28.12
C GLY A 164 13.17 -10.26 -26.76
N GLU A 165 13.20 -11.56 -26.44
CA GLU A 165 12.74 -12.07 -25.14
C GLU A 165 13.64 -11.64 -23.97
N GLU A 166 14.96 -11.64 -24.16
CA GLU A 166 15.91 -11.16 -23.15
C GLU A 166 15.75 -9.66 -22.87
N ILE A 167 15.62 -8.85 -23.92
CA ILE A 167 15.38 -7.40 -23.80
C ILE A 167 14.03 -7.13 -23.12
N ARG A 168 12.99 -7.90 -23.48
CA ARG A 168 11.67 -7.81 -22.84
C ARG A 168 11.76 -8.11 -21.35
N GLY A 169 12.41 -9.22 -20.97
CA GLY A 169 12.58 -9.61 -19.58
C GLY A 169 13.33 -8.55 -18.76
N LEU A 170 14.38 -7.95 -19.33
CA LEU A 170 15.07 -6.83 -18.68
C LEU A 170 14.15 -5.61 -18.48
N ALA A 171 13.40 -5.21 -19.52
CA ALA A 171 12.48 -4.08 -19.47
C ALA A 171 11.33 -4.31 -18.47
N GLU A 172 10.74 -5.51 -18.45
CA GLU A 172 9.71 -5.92 -17.48
C GLU A 172 10.21 -5.82 -16.05
N ASN A 173 11.43 -6.29 -15.78
CA ASN A 173 12.04 -6.23 -14.46
C ASN A 173 12.28 -4.78 -14.01
N ILE A 174 12.84 -3.93 -14.89
CA ILE A 174 13.05 -2.51 -14.59
C ILE A 174 11.72 -1.81 -14.31
N LEU A 175 10.70 -2.01 -15.15
CA LEU A 175 9.38 -1.42 -14.96
C LEU A 175 8.71 -1.91 -13.67
N THR A 176 8.88 -3.18 -13.33
CA THR A 176 8.36 -3.75 -12.07
C THR A 176 9.02 -3.11 -10.86
N VAL A 177 10.35 -2.93 -10.87
CA VAL A 177 11.08 -2.25 -9.80
C VAL A 177 10.61 -0.80 -9.63
N VAL A 178 10.48 -0.06 -10.74
CA VAL A 178 9.98 1.32 -10.72
C VAL A 178 8.54 1.37 -10.21
N SER A 179 7.67 0.48 -10.68
CA SER A 179 6.26 0.42 -10.29
C SER A 179 6.12 0.17 -8.77
N ILE A 180 6.81 -0.84 -8.23
CA ILE A 180 6.78 -1.13 -6.79
C ILE A 180 7.35 0.06 -5.99
N GLY A 181 8.44 0.67 -6.45
CA GLY A 181 9.04 1.84 -5.80
C GLY A 181 8.08 3.04 -5.73
N LEU A 182 7.40 3.36 -6.83
CA LEU A 182 6.38 4.41 -6.87
C LEU A 182 5.19 4.07 -5.98
N TYR A 183 4.74 2.82 -5.99
CA TYR A 183 3.64 2.37 -5.14
C TYR A 183 3.99 2.49 -3.65
N ILE A 184 5.20 2.10 -3.24
CA ILE A 184 5.72 2.30 -1.87
C ILE A 184 5.65 3.78 -1.48
N LYS A 185 6.09 4.68 -2.35
CA LYS A 185 6.08 6.13 -2.09
C LYS A 185 4.66 6.66 -1.93
N CYS A 186 3.75 6.29 -2.83
CA CYS A 186 2.33 6.65 -2.72
C CYS A 186 1.75 6.14 -1.39
N PHE A 187 1.99 4.86 -1.07
CA PHE A 187 1.46 4.20 0.11
C PHE A 187 1.94 4.82 1.43
N MET A 188 3.23 5.16 1.51
CA MET A 188 3.79 5.87 2.67
C MET A 188 3.09 7.21 2.91
N PHE A 189 2.80 7.95 1.84
CA PHE A 189 2.12 9.23 1.95
C PHE A 189 0.68 9.07 2.46
N TYR A 190 -0.07 8.07 1.97
CA TYR A 190 -1.41 7.75 2.48
C TYR A 190 -1.42 7.48 3.98
N ILE A 191 -0.50 6.65 4.45
CA ILE A 191 -0.41 6.31 5.88
C ILE A 191 -0.09 7.56 6.70
N ALA A 192 0.79 8.42 6.21
CA ALA A 192 1.13 9.67 6.89
C ALA A 192 -0.07 10.62 7.01
N GLN A 193 -0.81 10.83 5.92
CA GLN A 193 -2.01 11.68 5.93
C GLN A 193 -3.13 11.08 6.80
N GLU A 194 -3.39 9.77 6.69
CA GLU A 194 -4.40 9.10 7.52
C GLU A 194 -4.08 9.26 9.01
N ARG A 195 -2.80 9.12 9.40
CA ARG A 195 -2.35 9.30 10.78
C ARG A 195 -2.58 10.74 11.27
N GLU A 196 -2.29 11.73 10.44
CA GLU A 196 -2.51 13.14 10.79
C GLU A 196 -4.01 13.45 10.98
N LEU A 197 -4.85 12.99 10.05
CA LEU A 197 -6.31 13.10 10.15
C LEU A 197 -6.85 12.41 11.40
N TYR A 198 -6.32 11.24 11.75
CA TYR A 198 -6.69 10.51 12.96
C TYR A 198 -6.34 11.27 14.24
N ASN A 199 -5.13 11.83 14.33
CA ASN A 199 -4.70 12.58 15.51
C ASN A 199 -5.60 13.81 15.74
N VAL A 200 -5.87 14.57 14.69
CA VAL A 200 -6.71 15.78 14.76
C VAL A 200 -8.15 15.43 15.11
N HIS A 201 -8.69 14.35 14.53
CA HIS A 201 -10.03 13.87 14.89
C HIS A 201 -10.12 13.45 16.36
N THR A 202 -9.10 12.76 16.87
CA THR A 202 -9.04 12.32 18.27
C THR A 202 -8.95 13.51 19.22
N GLU A 203 -8.11 14.50 18.90
CA GLU A 203 -8.00 15.73 19.68
C GLU A 203 -9.32 16.51 19.70
N THR A 204 -10.00 16.61 18.56
CA THR A 204 -11.30 17.28 18.46
C THR A 204 -12.35 16.58 19.32
N LEU A 205 -12.40 15.25 19.31
CA LEU A 205 -13.31 14.48 20.17
C LEU A 205 -12.99 14.64 21.65
N PHE A 206 -11.71 14.70 22.00
CA PHE A 206 -11.27 14.92 23.36
C PHE A 206 -11.69 16.30 23.86
N ARG A 207 -11.45 17.36 23.09
CA ARG A 207 -11.88 18.73 23.42
C ARG A 207 -13.39 18.82 23.62
N LYS A 208 -14.19 18.25 22.72
CA LYS A 208 -15.66 18.21 22.85
C LYS A 208 -16.12 17.54 24.15
N ARG A 209 -15.51 16.40 24.52
CA ARG A 209 -15.84 15.71 25.78
C ARG A 209 -15.44 16.53 27.01
N VAL A 210 -14.31 17.21 26.96
CA VAL A 210 -13.87 18.11 28.03
C VAL A 210 -14.85 19.27 28.19
N ASP A 211 -15.26 19.89 27.08
CA ASP A 211 -16.24 21.00 27.08
C ASP A 211 -17.61 20.54 27.60
N GLU A 212 -18.07 19.34 27.23
CA GLU A 212 -19.31 18.74 27.75
C GLU A 212 -19.25 18.54 29.28
N ILE A 213 -18.14 17.99 29.79
CA ILE A 213 -17.96 17.77 31.24
C ILE A 213 -17.89 19.10 32.00
N ILE A 214 -17.24 20.12 31.43
CA ILE A 214 -17.20 21.47 32.05
C ILE A 214 -18.61 22.04 32.11
N ARG A 215 -19.37 21.94 31.01
CA ARG A 215 -20.76 22.42 30.96
C ARG A 215 -21.66 21.70 31.96
N GLU A 216 -21.53 20.38 32.10
CA GLU A 216 -22.27 19.61 33.10
C GLU A 216 -21.95 20.07 34.54
N ARG A 217 -20.67 20.30 34.84
CA ARG A 217 -20.24 20.82 36.15
C ARG A 217 -20.72 22.24 36.41
N GLU A 218 -20.80 23.09 35.39
CA GLU A 218 -21.34 24.44 35.53
C GLU A 218 -22.85 24.41 35.81
N ILE A 219 -23.59 23.53 35.15
CA ILE A 219 -25.03 23.32 35.41
C ILE A 219 -25.25 22.78 36.83
N GLU A 220 -24.45 21.82 37.28
CA GLU A 220 -24.51 21.26 38.64
C GLU A 220 -24.25 22.34 39.70
N ARG A 221 -23.18 23.13 39.54
CA ARG A 221 -22.88 24.26 40.43
C ARG A 221 -23.99 25.31 40.46
N ALA A 222 -24.59 25.61 39.31
CA ALA A 222 -25.70 26.55 39.24
C ALA A 222 -26.96 26.00 39.94
N ALA A 223 -27.23 24.69 39.82
CA ALA A 223 -28.34 24.03 40.49
C ALA A 223 -28.14 24.00 42.02
N ASP A 224 -26.93 23.72 42.51
CA ASP A 224 -26.61 23.75 43.94
C ASP A 224 -26.77 25.15 44.54
N GLN A 225 -26.32 26.20 43.83
CA GLN A 225 -26.52 27.59 44.27
C GLN A 225 -27.99 28.02 44.35
N LEU A 226 -28.86 27.43 43.54
CA LEU A 226 -30.30 27.68 43.60
C LEU A 226 -30.94 26.93 44.78
N ARG A 227 -30.46 25.72 45.08
CA ARG A 227 -30.93 24.92 46.20
C ARG A 227 -30.53 25.50 47.56
N ASP A 228 -29.33 26.08 47.66
CA ASP A 228 -28.86 26.74 48.90
C ASP A 228 -29.57 28.07 49.19
N LYS A 229 -30.34 28.60 48.22
CA LYS A 229 -31.13 29.85 48.38
C LYS A 229 -32.60 29.62 48.75
N GLN A 230 -33.05 28.37 48.82
CA GLN A 230 -34.39 27.98 49.29
C GLN A 230 -34.34 27.53 50.75
#